data_AF-A0A937FYQ1-F1
#
_entry.id   AF-A0A937FYQ1-F1
#
_cell.length_a   1.000
_cell.length_b   1.000
_cell.length_c   1.000
_cell.angle_alpha   90.00
_cell.angle_beta   90.00
_cell.angle_gamma   90.00
#
_symmetry.space_group_name_H-M   'P 1'
#
loop_
_entity.id
_entity.type
_entity.pdbx_description
1 polymer ?
#
loop_
_entity_poly.entity_id
_entity_poly.type
_entity_poly.pdbx_seq_one_letter_code
_entity_poly.pdbx_strand_id
1 'polypeptide(L)' 'MGNETLASLEDWIDVGVYAQDQLIYLQKHLISDEVSELEITVSQAPSKAGIDPLHKLMDRKPEDNMKKLSYP' A
#
# COMPACT_ATOMS: atom_id res chain seq x y z
N MET A 1 -26.53 -19.14 -4.34
CA MET A 1 -26.11 -18.59 -3.03
C MET A 1 -24.61 -18.78 -2.96
N GLY A 2 -23.83 -17.69 -2.98
CA GLY A 2 -22.37 -17.78 -2.84
C GLY A 2 -22.02 -18.10 -1.38
N ASN A 3 -21.19 -19.10 -1.16
CA ASN A 3 -20.74 -19.51 0.17
C ASN A 3 -19.37 -18.86 0.41
N GLU A 4 -19.39 -17.61 0.85
CA GLU A 4 -18.15 -16.86 1.14
C GLU A 4 -17.65 -17.30 2.52
N THR A 5 -16.46 -17.88 2.57
CA THR A 5 -15.76 -18.21 3.82
C THR A 5 -14.64 -17.19 3.98
N LEU A 6 -14.46 -16.65 5.19
CA LEU A 6 -13.32 -15.78 5.50
C LEU A 6 -12.04 -16.59 5.27
N ALA A 7 -11.31 -16.26 4.21
CA ALA A 7 -9.98 -16.78 3.98
C ALA A 7 -8.99 -16.02 4.89
N SER A 8 -7.97 -16.72 5.39
CA SER A 8 -6.85 -16.08 6.05
C SER A 8 -6.21 -15.08 5.07
N LEU A 9 -6.07 -13.83 5.48
CA LEU A 9 -5.38 -12.80 4.71
C LEU A 9 -3.88 -13.05 4.89
N GLU A 10 -3.17 -13.44 3.84
CA GLU A 10 -1.71 -13.67 3.87
C GLU A 10 -1.12 -13.25 2.52
N ASP A 11 -1.29 -11.98 2.17
CA ASP A 11 -0.97 -11.48 0.83
C ASP A 11 0.30 -10.64 0.82
N TRP A 12 1.16 -10.90 -0.19
CA TRP A 12 2.34 -10.09 -0.45
C TRP A 12 1.97 -8.91 -1.35
N ILE A 13 1.89 -7.72 -0.76
CA ILE A 13 1.47 -6.50 -1.46
C ILE A 13 2.67 -5.56 -1.62
N ASP A 14 2.81 -4.96 -2.81
CA ASP A 14 3.83 -3.92 -3.02
C ASP A 14 3.44 -2.66 -2.23
N VAL A 15 4.33 -2.13 -1.39
CA VAL A 15 4.15 -0.86 -0.68
C VAL A 15 5.08 0.18 -1.29
N GLY A 16 4.53 1.34 -1.62
CA GLY A 16 5.23 2.45 -2.25
C GLY A 16 5.27 3.71 -1.39
N VAL A 17 6.39 4.41 -1.41
CA VAL A 17 6.52 5.77 -0.86
C VAL A 17 7.12 6.68 -1.92
N TYR A 18 6.52 7.86 -2.09
CA TYR A 18 6.93 8.87 -3.05
C TYR A 18 7.37 10.16 -2.35
N ALA A 19 8.41 10.81 -2.87
CA ALA A 19 8.78 12.19 -2.53
C ALA A 19 8.77 13.04 -3.81
N GLN A 20 8.01 14.14 -3.81
CA GLN A 20 7.88 15.04 -4.98
C GLN A 20 7.58 14.28 -6.29
N ASP A 21 6.66 13.30 -6.22
CA ASP A 21 6.28 12.40 -7.32
C ASP A 21 7.36 11.42 -7.82
N GLN A 22 8.54 11.39 -7.20
CA GLN A 22 9.53 10.33 -7.40
C GLN A 22 9.26 9.16 -6.44
N LEU A 23 9.20 7.94 -6.96
CA LEU A 23 9.13 6.72 -6.14
C LEU A 23 10.48 6.50 -5.45
N ILE A 24 10.50 6.62 -4.12
CA ILE A 24 11.72 6.49 -3.30
C ILE A 24 11.76 5.18 -2.51
N TYR A 25 10.66 4.45 -2.46
CA TYR A 25 10.54 3.14 -1.84
C TYR A 25 9.54 2.29 -2.61
N LEU A 26 9.89 1.04 -2.90
CA LEU A 26 9.00 0.03 -3.47
C LEU A 26 9.44 -1.35 -3.00
N GLN A 27 8.65 -1.99 -2.14
CA GLN A 27 8.96 -3.32 -1.63
C GLN A 27 7.69 -4.11 -1.32
N LYS A 28 7.75 -5.44 -1.43
CA LYS A 28 6.68 -6.32 -0.97
C LYS A 28 6.68 -6.42 0.55
N HIS A 29 5.51 -6.30 1.14
CA HIS A 29 5.23 -6.58 2.54
C HIS A 29 4.14 -7.64 2.63
N LEU A 30 4.30 -8.56 3.57
CA LEU A 30 3.25 -9.52 3.89
C LEU A 30 2.20 -8.81 4.74
N ILE A 31 0.97 -8.79 4.26
CA ILE A 31 -0.18 -8.23 4.94
C ILE A 31 -1.01 -9.41 5.43
N SER A 32 -0.96 -9.64 6.74
CA SER A 32 -1.66 -10.75 7.40
C SER A 32 -3.00 -10.35 8.03
N ASP A 33 -3.24 -9.04 8.16
CA ASP A 33 -4.33 -8.49 8.95
C ASP A 33 -5.03 -7.36 8.20
N GLU A 34 -6.33 -7.21 8.42
CA GLU A 34 -7.15 -6.14 7.81
C GLU A 34 -6.58 -4.75 8.08
N VAL A 35 -5.98 -4.57 9.26
CA VAL A 35 -5.25 -3.35 9.66
C VAL A 35 -3.83 -3.75 10.00
N SER A 36 -2.89 -3.30 9.17
CA SER A 36 -1.45 -3.51 9.36
C SER A 36 -0.74 -2.18 9.53
N GLU A 37 0.20 -2.11 10.47
CA GLU A 37 1.07 -0.95 10.67
C GLU A 37 2.49 -1.27 10.18
N LEU A 38 3.04 -0.40 9.32
CA LEU A 38 4.37 -0.56 8.74
C LEU A 38 5.20 0.70 9.05
N GLU A 39 6.36 0.51 9.66
CA GLU A 39 7.36 1.57 9.85
C GLU A 39 8.42 1.49 8.74
N ILE A 40 8.53 2.56 7.95
CA ILE A 40 9.42 2.61 6.77
C ILE A 40 10.32 3.84 6.88
N THR A 41 11.61 3.61 7.05
CA THR A 41 12.62 4.66 7.02
C THR A 41 12.98 5.02 5.57
N VAL A 42 12.86 6.30 5.24
CA VAL A 42 13.18 6.84 3.90
C VAL A 42 14.23 7.95 3.98
N SER A 43 14.99 8.12 2.91
CA SER A 43 16.08 9.11 2.84
C SER A 43 15.61 10.54 2.52
N GLN A 44 14.33 10.72 2.19
CA GLN A 44 13.73 11.99 1.79
C GLN A 44 12.36 12.17 2.42
N ALA A 45 11.94 13.42 2.61
CA ALA A 45 10.61 13.73 3.14
C ALA A 45 9.52 13.16 2.21
N PRO A 46 8.66 12.26 2.69
CA PRO A 46 7.63 11.64 1.86
C PRO A 46 6.49 12.63 1.57
N SER A 47 5.88 12.45 0.41
CA SER A 47 4.74 13.23 -0.10
C SER A 47 3.48 12.38 -0.27
N LYS A 48 3.65 11.10 -0.62
CA LYS A 48 2.58 10.12 -0.78
C LYS A 48 3.07 8.75 -0.36
N ALA A 49 2.18 7.93 0.16
CA ALA A 49 2.43 6.52 0.42
C ALA A 49 1.18 5.71 0.08
N GLY A 50 1.36 4.43 -0.20
CA GLY A 50 0.24 3.57 -0.55
C GLY A 50 0.64 2.13 -0.80
N ILE A 51 -0.37 1.30 -1.00
CA ILE A 51 -0.20 -0.09 -1.41
C ILE A 51 -0.41 -0.20 -2.92
N ASP A 52 0.16 -1.21 -3.54
CA ASP A 52 0.16 -1.44 -4.98
C ASP A 52 0.29 -0.16 -5.85
N PRO A 53 1.38 0.60 -5.68
CA PRO A 53 1.59 1.88 -6.38
C PRO A 53 1.75 1.73 -7.90
N LEU A 54 1.88 0.49 -8.40
CA LEU A 54 2.03 0.16 -9.82
C LEU A 54 0.78 -0.53 -10.40
N HIS A 55 -0.33 -0.57 -9.65
CA HIS A 55 -1.62 -1.12 -10.07
C HIS A 55 -1.54 -2.56 -10.60
N LYS A 56 -0.76 -3.42 -9.92
CA LYS A 56 -0.62 -4.85 -10.24
C LYS A 56 -1.77 -5.69 -9.70
N LEU A 57 -2.46 -5.23 -8.66
CA LEU A 57 -3.65 -5.86 -8.15
C LEU A 57 -4.84 -5.46 -9.03
N MET A 58 -5.71 -6.43 -9.32
CA MET A 58 -6.99 -6.16 -10.00
C MET A 58 -7.97 -5.52 -9.00
N ASP A 59 -7.71 -4.27 -8.63
CA ASP A 59 -8.58 -3.47 -7.79
C ASP A 59 -9.71 -2.83 -8.62
N ARG A 60 -10.89 -2.70 -8.02
CA ARG A 60 -12.03 -1.98 -8.60
C ARG A 60 -11.85 -0.46 -8.53
N LYS A 61 -11.02 0.04 -7.62
CA LYS A 61 -10.74 1.47 -7.38
C LYS A 61 -9.24 1.71 -7.12
N PRO A 62 -8.40 1.59 -8.16
CA PRO A 62 -6.95 1.79 -8.04
C PRO A 62 -6.56 3.18 -7.48
N GLU A 63 -7.43 4.17 -7.56
CA GLU A 63 -7.21 5.51 -7.03
C GLU A 63 -7.14 5.59 -5.50
N ASP A 64 -7.77 4.66 -4.77
CA ASP A 64 -7.82 4.66 -3.30
C ASP A 64 -6.53 4.09 -2.67
N ASN A 65 -5.69 3.45 -3.47
CA ASN A 65 -4.45 2.80 -3.07
C ASN A 65 -3.38 3.76 -2.54
N MET A 66 -3.44 5.03 -2.94
CA MET A 66 -2.42 6.04 -2.65
C MET A 66 -3.00 7.20 -1.83
N LYS A 67 -2.35 7.55 -0.72
CA LYS A 67 -2.70 8.74 0.06
C LYS A 67 -1.59 9.79 0.04
N LYS A 68 -2.00 11.05 -0.11
CA LYS A 68 -1.12 12.22 0.08
C LYS A 68 -0.93 12.47 1.57
N LEU A 69 0.31 12.69 1.98
CA LEU A 69 0.62 13.11 3.33
C LEU A 69 0.33 14.61 3.45
N SER A 70 -0.42 14.97 4.49
CA SER A 70 -0.66 16.35 4.87
C SER A 70 0.01 16.54 6.22
N TYR A 71 1.04 17.37 6.29
CA TYR A 71 1.59 17.80 7.56
C TYR A 71 0.73 18.95 8.09
N PRO A 72 0.37 18.95 9.39
CA PRO A 72 -0.37 20.06 10.00
C PRO A 72 0.43 21.37 10.00
#